data_AF-K0C206-F1
#
_entry.id   AF-K0C206-F1
#
_cell.length_a   1.000
_cell.length_b   1.000
_cell.length_c   1.000
_cell.angle_alpha   90.00
_cell.angle_beta   90.00
_cell.angle_gamma   90.00
#
_symmetry.space_group_name_H-M   'P 1'
#
loop_
_entity.id
_entity.type
_entity.pdbx_description
1 polymer ?
#
loop_
_entity_poly.entity_id
_entity_poly.type
_entity_poly.pdbx_seq_one_letter_code
_entity_poly.pdbx_strand_id
1 'polypeptide(L)'
;KNGEALQTASKVSCVVLDKTGTITEGKPAVTQVDIFDDAFDERELLRAVASLEQHSGHPLAAALLDAAKAKEVVLSEPQGFDYRQG
;
A
#
# COMPACT_ATOMS: atom_id res chain seq x y z
N LYS A 1 -11.65 -4.80 37.34
CA LYS A 1 -10.86 -3.92 36.45
C LYS A 1 -11.68 -3.24 35.33
N ASN A 2 -12.97 -3.59 35.12
CA ASN A 2 -13.76 -3.03 34.01
C ASN A 2 -14.76 -1.92 34.40
N GLY A 3 -15.23 -1.87 35.65
CA GLY A 3 -16.27 -0.90 36.05
C GLY A 3 -15.82 0.56 36.00
N GLU A 4 -14.59 0.83 36.45
CA GLU A 4 -14.01 2.17 36.50
C GLU A 4 -13.66 2.71 35.10
N ALA A 5 -13.17 1.83 34.21
CA ALA A 5 -12.91 2.16 32.82
C ALA A 5 -14.21 2.51 32.05
N LEU A 6 -15.30 1.77 32.31
CA LEU A 6 -16.63 2.05 31.73
C LEU A 6 -17.23 3.37 32.23
N GLN A 7 -17.11 3.65 33.53
CA GLN A 7 -17.56 4.92 34.12
C GLN A 7 -16.72 6.12 33.68
N THR A 8 -15.45 5.90 33.34
CA THR A 8 -14.58 6.94 32.78
C THR A 8 -14.90 7.19 31.32
N ALA A 9 -15.08 6.13 30.52
CA ALA A 9 -15.47 6.22 29.11
C ALA A 9 -16.82 6.93 28.93
N SER A 10 -17.80 6.71 29.83
CA SER A 10 -19.11 7.37 29.74
C SER A 10 -19.08 8.89 29.96
N LYS A 11 -17.99 9.43 30.51
CA LYS A 11 -17.79 10.86 30.75
C LYS A 11 -16.96 11.55 29.65
N VAL A 12 -16.46 10.79 28.67
CA VAL A 12 -15.67 11.34 27.56
C VAL A 12 -16.57 12.15 26.63
N SER A 13 -16.22 13.41 26.38
CA SER A 13 -16.91 14.30 25.44
C SER A 13 -16.15 14.54 24.14
N CYS A 14 -14.87 14.15 24.10
CA CYS A 14 -13.99 14.32 22.95
C CYS A 14 -13.08 13.10 22.82
N VAL A 15 -12.98 12.56 21.60
CA VAL A 15 -12.06 11.48 21.26
C VAL A 15 -11.11 11.99 20.20
N VAL A 16 -9.81 11.92 20.49
CA VAL A 16 -8.75 12.19 19.52
C VAL A 16 -8.26 10.85 19.00
N LEU A 17 -8.41 10.64 17.70
CA LEU A 17 -7.99 9.41 17.03
C LEU A 17 -6.72 9.67 16.25
N ASP A 18 -5.78 8.74 16.34
CA ASP A 18 -4.72 8.67 15.34
C ASP A 18 -5.32 8.21 14.01
N LYS A 19 -4.71 8.59 12.88
CA LYS A 19 -5.26 8.23 11.57
C LYS A 19 -4.77 6.85 11.14
N THR A 20 -3.46 6.66 11.09
CA THR A 20 -2.83 5.49 10.47
C THR A 20 -2.98 4.27 11.37
N GLY A 21 -3.65 3.22 10.89
CA GLY A 21 -3.87 2.00 11.66
C GLY A 21 -4.99 2.09 12.72
N THR A 22 -5.62 3.26 12.87
CA THR A 22 -6.80 3.45 13.74
C THR A 22 -8.04 3.83 12.92
N ILE A 23 -7.93 4.83 12.04
CA ILE A 23 -8.99 5.18 11.08
C ILE A 23 -8.77 4.46 9.74
N THR A 24 -7.51 4.33 9.32
CA THR A 24 -7.14 3.63 8.08
C THR A 24 -6.52 2.28 8.37
N GLU A 25 -6.47 1.40 7.37
CA GLU A 25 -5.91 0.04 7.49
C GLU A 25 -4.40 0.01 7.80
N GLY A 26 -3.72 1.15 7.76
CA GLY A 26 -2.29 1.25 8.05
C GLY A 26 -1.38 0.59 7.01
N LYS A 27 -1.94 0.12 5.89
CA LYS A 27 -1.20 -0.48 4.78
C LYS A 27 -1.47 0.30 3.49
N PRO A 28 -0.43 0.68 2.72
CA PRO A 28 -0.63 1.27 1.41
C PRO A 28 -1.29 0.28 0.45
N ALA A 29 -2.10 0.79 -0.47
CA ALA A 29 -2.72 0.01 -1.54
C ALA A 29 -2.80 0.87 -2.81
N VAL A 30 -2.64 0.24 -3.97
CA VAL A 30 -2.90 0.91 -5.26
C VAL A 30 -4.41 1.08 -5.42
N THR A 31 -4.87 2.32 -5.53
CA THR A 31 -6.30 2.65 -5.64
C THR A 31 -6.70 3.04 -7.05
N GLN A 32 -5.79 3.59 -7.84
CA GLN A 32 -6.01 4.07 -9.20
C GLN A 32 -4.71 4.01 -10.00
N VAL A 33 -4.82 3.74 -11.30
CA VAL A 33 -3.71 3.80 -12.25
C VAL A 33 -4.16 4.68 -13.41
N ASP A 34 -3.53 5.84 -13.56
CA ASP A 34 -3.81 6.78 -14.65
C ASP A 34 -2.68 6.68 -15.69
N ILE A 35 -3.06 6.40 -16.94
CA ILE A 35 -2.13 6.24 -18.07
C ILE A 35 -2.32 7.43 -19.00
N PHE A 36 -1.24 8.11 -19.33
CA PHE A 36 -1.26 9.34 -20.13
C PHE A 36 -0.85 9.12 -21.59
N ASP A 37 -0.31 7.95 -21.92
CA ASP A 37 0.13 7.57 -23.26
C ASP A 37 -0.55 6.26 -23.66
N ASP A 38 -1.31 6.31 -24.75
CA ASP A 38 -2.08 5.19 -25.28
C ASP A 38 -1.19 4.02 -25.75
N ALA A 39 0.13 4.22 -25.84
CA ALA A 39 1.09 3.16 -26.12
C ALA A 39 1.21 2.13 -24.98
N PHE A 40 0.69 2.41 -23.78
CA PHE A 40 0.76 1.52 -22.63
C PHE A 40 -0.62 1.04 -22.21
N ASP A 41 -0.71 -0.25 -21.88
CA ASP A 41 -1.84 -0.77 -21.15
C ASP A 41 -1.53 -0.91 -19.64
N GLU A 42 -2.58 -0.97 -18.82
CA GLU A 42 -2.44 -1.03 -17.37
C GLU A 42 -1.68 -2.27 -16.89
N ARG A 43 -1.85 -3.41 -17.57
CA ARG A 43 -1.18 -4.67 -17.19
C ARG A 43 0.30 -4.62 -17.52
N GLU A 44 0.68 -4.03 -18.64
CA GLU A 44 2.07 -3.82 -19.04
C GLU A 44 2.77 -2.86 -18.11
N LEU A 45 2.11 -1.75 -17.76
CA LEU A 45 2.65 -0.78 -16.80
C LEU A 45 2.83 -1.42 -15.42
N LEU A 46 1.80 -2.12 -14.92
CA LEU A 46 1.90 -2.83 -13.65
C LEU A 46 2.95 -3.93 -13.68
N ARG A 47 3.09 -4.66 -14.80
CA ARG A 47 4.16 -5.65 -14.96
C ARG A 47 5.51 -5.00 -14.81
N ALA A 48 5.78 -3.92 -15.53
CA ALA A 48 7.07 -3.24 -15.51
C ALA A 48 7.41 -2.70 -14.11
N VAL A 49 6.47 -1.97 -13.51
CA VAL A 49 6.68 -1.33 -12.20
C VAL A 49 6.81 -2.36 -11.07
N ALA A 50 5.91 -3.35 -11.00
CA ALA A 50 5.97 -4.38 -9.97
C ALA A 50 7.20 -5.30 -10.12
N SER A 51 7.63 -5.59 -11.36
CA SER A 51 8.87 -6.34 -11.61
C SER A 51 10.09 -5.59 -11.13
N LEU A 52 10.14 -4.26 -11.28
CA LEU A 52 11.23 -3.44 -10.77
C LEU A 52 11.26 -3.41 -9.23
N GLU A 53 10.09 -3.37 -8.60
CA GLU A 53 9.94 -3.23 -7.15
C GLU A 53 9.98 -4.57 -6.38
N GLN A 54 10.08 -5.72 -7.06
CA GLN A 54 9.96 -7.03 -6.42
C GLN A 54 11.03 -7.34 -5.36
N HIS A 55 12.18 -6.66 -5.42
CA HIS A 55 13.29 -6.81 -4.48
C HIS A 55 13.39 -5.63 -3.47
N SER A 56 12.46 -4.69 -3.54
CA SER A 56 12.40 -3.52 -2.65
C SER A 56 11.73 -3.87 -1.33
N GLY A 57 12.32 -3.43 -0.21
CA GLY A 57 11.74 -3.58 1.13
C GLY A 57 10.71 -2.52 1.50
N HIS A 58 10.39 -1.59 0.60
CA HIS A 58 9.55 -0.43 0.91
C HIS A 58 8.06 -0.81 0.98
N PRO A 59 7.26 -0.28 1.94
CA PRO A 59 5.83 -0.59 2.03
C PRO A 59 5.02 -0.27 0.76
N LEU A 60 5.49 0.67 -0.07
CA LEU A 60 4.87 0.98 -1.37
C LEU A 60 5.16 -0.09 -2.44
N ALA A 61 6.34 -0.72 -2.40
CA ALA A 61 6.66 -1.84 -3.27
C ALA A 61 5.69 -3.00 -3.02
N ALA A 62 5.44 -3.31 -1.74
CA ALA A 62 4.45 -4.33 -1.35
C ALA A 62 3.06 -4.05 -1.95
N ALA A 63 2.59 -2.80 -1.93
CA ALA A 63 1.31 -2.41 -2.51
C ALA A 63 1.24 -2.64 -4.03
N LEU A 64 2.35 -2.39 -4.74
CA LEU A 64 2.45 -2.63 -6.19
C LEU A 64 2.47 -4.12 -6.52
N LEU A 65 3.19 -4.93 -5.74
CA LEU A 65 3.22 -6.38 -5.88
C LEU A 65 1.86 -7.01 -5.61
N ASP A 66 1.15 -6.54 -4.58
CA ASP A 66 -0.21 -6.98 -4.27
C ASP A 66 -1.18 -6.61 -5.39
N ALA A 67 -1.07 -5.41 -5.97
CA ALA A 67 -1.88 -4.97 -7.10
C ALA A 67 -1.63 -5.81 -8.37
N ALA A 68 -0.36 -6.09 -8.69
CA ALA A 68 0.01 -6.95 -9.82
C ALA A 68 -0.50 -8.38 -9.62
N LYS A 69 -0.38 -8.93 -8.40
CA LYS A 69 -0.89 -10.25 -8.02
C LYS A 69 -2.41 -10.33 -8.14
N ALA A 70 -3.15 -9.32 -7.67
CA ALA A 70 -4.61 -9.27 -7.76
C ALA A 70 -5.12 -9.26 -9.21
N LYS A 71 -4.33 -8.71 -10.13
CA LYS A 71 -4.61 -8.70 -11.58
C LYS A 71 -3.97 -9.86 -12.33
N GLU A 72 -3.39 -10.84 -11.63
CA GLU A 72 -2.74 -12.02 -12.22
C GLU A 72 -1.67 -11.63 -13.25
N VAL A 73 -0.90 -10.58 -12.96
CA VAL A 73 0.20 -10.13 -13.81
C VAL A 73 1.43 -10.97 -13.47
N VAL A 74 1.98 -11.65 -14.48
CA VAL A 74 3.24 -12.39 -14.34
C VAL A 74 4.40 -11.40 -14.38
N LEU A 75 5.19 -11.37 -13.30
CA LEU A 75 6.36 -10.52 -13.18
C LEU A 75 7.56 -11.08 -13.96
N SER A 76 8.50 -10.20 -14.28
CA SER A 76 9.75 -10.53 -14.95
C SER A 76 10.93 -10.20 -14.03
N GLU A 77 12.02 -10.95 -14.14
CA GLU A 77 13.20 -10.68 -13.32
C GLU A 77 13.89 -9.39 -13.80
N PRO A 78 14.06 -8.36 -12.94
CA PRO A 78 14.75 -7.14 -13.32
C PRO A 78 16.25 -7.40 -13.49
N GLN A 79 16.83 -6.85 -14.55
CA GLN A 79 18.27 -6.92 -14.78
C GLN A 79 18.95 -5.64 -14.28
N GLY A 80 20.06 -5.77 -13.55
CA GLY A 80 20.83 -4.62 -13.08
C GLY A 80 20.13 -3.79 -12.01
N PHE A 81 19.31 -4.42 -11.15
CA PHE A 81 18.63 -3.74 -10.05
C PHE A 81 19.62 -3.02 -9.12
N ASP A 82 19.38 -1.73 -8.90
CA ASP A 82 20.10 -0.87 -7.96
C ASP A 82 19.07 -0.15 -7.10
N TYR A 83 19.20 -0.26 -5.77
CA TYR A 83 18.31 0.38 -4.82
C TYR A 83 19.02 1.56 -4.18
N ARG A 84 18.52 2.77 -4.44
CA ARG A 84 19.05 4.00 -3.85
C ARG A 84 18.06 4.56 -2.85
N GLN A 85 18.48 4.66 -1.59
CA GLN A 85 17.74 5.46 -0.62
C GLN A 85 17.87 6.94 -0.99
N GLY A 86 16.71 7.57 -1.20
CA GLY A 86 16.55 9.02 -1.19
C GLY A 86 16.29 9.54 0.22
#